data_AF-A0A2I0HTI0-F1
#
_entry.id   AF-A0A2I0HTI0-F1
#
_cell.length_a   1.000
_cell.length_b   1.000
_cell.length_c   1.000
_cell.angle_alpha   90.00
_cell.angle_beta   90.00
_cell.angle_gamma   90.00
#
_symmetry.space_group_name_H-M   'P 1'
#
loop_
_entity.id
_entity.type
_entity.pdbx_description
1 polymer ?
#
loop_
_entity_poly.entity_id
_entity_poly.type
_entity_poly.pdbx_seq_one_letter_code
_entity_poly.pdbx_strand_id
1 'polypeptide(L)'
;MHGNTIKAPCGLKTRPFDAIRAEVKAFFDVHEQEGSHPGGVHLEMTGQNVTECIGGSRTVTFDDLSSRYHTHCDPRLNASQSLELAFIIAERLRKRRISSQQPLAL
;
A
#
# COMPACT_ATOMS: atom_id res chain seq x y z
N MET A 1 -5.16 4.42 1.71
CA MET A 1 -4.54 5.59 1.00
C MET A 1 -4.86 6.89 1.71
N HIS A 2 -6.09 7.41 1.57
CA HIS A 2 -6.47 8.77 2.00
C HIS A 2 -6.23 9.08 3.48
N GLY A 3 -6.34 8.09 4.37
CA GLY A 3 -6.06 8.24 5.80
C GLY A 3 -4.58 8.39 6.17
N ASN A 4 -3.66 8.26 5.21
CA ASN A 4 -2.21 8.22 5.43
C ASN A 4 -1.46 9.43 4.86
N THR A 5 -2.16 10.51 4.51
CA THR A 5 -1.55 11.71 3.91
C THR A 5 -0.91 12.60 4.98
N ILE A 6 0.35 12.99 4.74
CA ILE A 6 1.11 13.94 5.55
C ILE A 6 1.63 15.09 4.68
N LYS A 7 2.09 16.16 5.32
CA LYS A 7 2.80 17.26 4.65
C LYS A 7 4.31 17.12 4.88
N ALA A 8 5.08 17.05 3.80
CA ALA A 8 6.54 17.00 3.84
C ALA A 8 7.14 18.36 4.25
N PRO A 9 8.41 18.40 4.71
CA PRO A 9 9.08 19.67 5.04
C PRO A 9 9.13 20.67 3.87
N CYS A 10 9.21 20.19 2.64
CA CYS A 10 9.17 21.00 1.41
C CYS A 10 7.76 21.54 1.08
N GLY A 11 6.75 21.23 1.88
CA GLY A 11 5.38 21.71 1.73
C GLY A 11 4.47 20.85 0.85
N LEU A 12 5.03 19.89 0.10
CA LEU A 12 4.27 18.94 -0.70
C LEU A 12 3.51 17.95 0.19
N LYS A 13 2.33 17.51 -0.25
CA LYS A 13 1.68 16.35 0.34
C LYS A 13 2.49 15.10 -0.03
N THR A 14 2.53 14.13 0.87
CA THR A 14 3.04 12.79 0.54
C THR A 14 2.36 11.76 1.44
N ARG A 15 2.59 10.48 1.15
CA ARG A 15 2.10 9.36 1.95
C ARG A 15 3.27 8.40 2.19
N PRO A 16 3.58 8.03 3.44
CA PRO A 16 4.58 7.02 3.70
C PRO A 16 4.10 5.65 3.22
N PHE A 17 4.87 5.01 2.34
CA PHE A 17 4.56 3.67 1.83
C PHE A 17 4.37 2.65 2.97
N ASP A 18 5.18 2.75 4.03
CA ASP A 18 5.06 1.88 5.20
C ASP A 18 3.74 2.02 5.93
N ALA A 19 3.18 3.24 6.00
CA ALA A 19 1.87 3.49 6.62
C ALA A 19 0.74 2.88 5.77
N ILE A 20 0.81 3.03 4.45
CA ILE A 20 -0.13 2.39 3.51
C ILE A 20 -0.05 0.86 3.64
N ARG A 21 1.17 0.30 3.67
CA ARG A 21 1.40 -1.13 3.83
C ARG A 21 0.85 -1.64 5.16
N ALA A 22 1.07 -0.91 6.25
CA ALA A 22 0.57 -1.26 7.57
C ALA A 22 -0.97 -1.26 7.61
N GLU A 23 -1.63 -0.25 7.01
CA GLU A 23 -3.08 -0.19 6.89
C GLU A 23 -3.65 -1.41 6.13
N VAL A 24 -3.04 -1.78 5.00
CA VAL A 24 -3.43 -2.97 4.24
C VAL A 24 -3.25 -4.25 5.06
N LYS A 25 -2.13 -4.39 5.79
CA LYS A 25 -1.92 -5.56 6.67
C LYS A 25 -2.99 -5.65 7.77
N ALA A 26 -3.24 -4.54 8.46
CA ALA A 26 -4.24 -4.47 9.52
C ALA A 26 -5.65 -4.80 9.00
N PHE A 27 -6.01 -4.33 7.79
CA PHE A 27 -7.26 -4.70 7.13
C PHE A 27 -7.42 -6.22 7.00
N PHE A 28 -6.38 -6.94 6.54
CA PHE A 28 -6.41 -8.39 6.48
C PHE A 28 -6.47 -9.04 7.87
N ASP A 29 -5.70 -8.54 8.84
CA ASP A 29 -5.66 -9.08 10.20
C ASP A 29 -7.02 -8.96 10.90
N VAL A 30 -7.72 -7.84 10.75
CA VAL A 30 -9.08 -7.64 11.28
C VAL A 30 -10.06 -8.60 10.63
N HIS A 31 -10.06 -8.74 9.30
CA HIS A 31 -10.95 -9.68 8.64
C HIS A 31 -10.71 -11.15 9.05
N GLU A 32 -9.45 -11.52 9.31
CA GLU A 32 -9.08 -12.85 9.80
C GLU A 32 -9.60 -13.10 11.22
N GLN A 33 -9.48 -12.10 12.11
CA GLN A 33 -9.97 -12.17 13.49
C GLN A 33 -11.50 -12.21 13.57
N GLU A 34 -12.17 -11.40 12.74
CA GLU A 34 -13.63 -11.28 12.73
C GLU A 34 -14.31 -12.35 11.85
N GLY A 35 -13.54 -13.27 11.25
CA GLY A 35 -14.08 -14.32 10.37
C GLY A 35 -14.77 -13.78 9.10
N SER A 36 -14.49 -12.54 8.70
CA SER A 36 -15.13 -11.87 7.57
C SER A 36 -14.25 -11.92 6.30
N HIS A 37 -14.77 -11.41 5.18
CA HIS A 37 -14.09 -11.49 3.89
C HIS A 37 -13.40 -10.16 3.52
N PRO A 38 -12.06 -10.12 3.36
CA PRO A 38 -11.35 -8.94 2.88
C PRO A 38 -11.59 -8.74 1.37
N GLY A 39 -12.64 -7.99 1.02
CA GLY A 39 -13.22 -7.95 -0.33
C GLY A 39 -12.46 -7.18 -1.40
N GLY A 40 -11.43 -6.41 -1.04
CA GLY A 40 -10.62 -5.70 -2.02
C GLY A 40 -9.85 -4.54 -1.42
N VAL A 41 -9.01 -3.91 -2.25
CA VAL A 41 -8.29 -2.68 -1.92
C VAL A 41 -8.59 -1.60 -2.96
N HIS A 42 -8.61 -0.35 -2.52
CA HIS A 42 -8.74 0.82 -3.40
C HIS A 42 -7.46 1.65 -3.29
N LEU A 43 -6.76 1.81 -4.41
CA LEU A 43 -5.45 2.45 -4.48
C LEU A 43 -5.44 3.59 -5.51
N GLU A 44 -4.73 4.66 -5.18
CA GLU A 44 -4.37 5.70 -6.14
C GLU A 44 -2.97 5.41 -6.66
N MET A 45 -2.83 5.09 -7.93
CA MET A 45 -1.57 4.64 -8.52
C MET A 45 -1.36 5.17 -9.94
N THR A 46 -0.12 5.08 -10.42
CA THR A 46 0.25 5.36 -11.81
C THR A 46 1.36 4.42 -12.26
N GLY A 47 1.35 4.03 -13.54
CA GLY A 47 2.44 3.27 -14.16
C GLY A 47 3.70 4.09 -14.41
N GLN A 48 3.66 5.41 -14.16
CA GLN A 48 4.78 6.31 -14.33
C GLN A 48 5.77 6.21 -13.14
N ASN A 49 7.05 6.48 -13.43
CA ASN A 49 8.09 6.53 -12.41
C ASN A 49 8.10 7.92 -11.70
N VAL A 50 7.08 8.15 -10.88
CA VAL A 50 6.87 9.37 -10.06
C VAL A 50 7.45 9.23 -8.65
N THR A 51 7.70 10.37 -8.01
CA THR A 51 8.21 10.47 -6.63
C THR A 51 7.17 11.12 -5.71
N GLU A 52 5.94 10.61 -5.72
CA GLU A 52 4.81 11.22 -5.00
C GLU A 52 4.63 10.66 -3.57
N CYS A 53 4.81 9.34 -3.38
CA CYS A 53 4.83 8.69 -2.07
C CYS A 53 6.26 8.37 -1.62
N ILE A 54 6.62 8.67 -0.37
CA ILE A 54 7.93 8.33 0.21
C ILE A 54 8.03 6.85 0.61
N GLY A 55 9.25 6.32 0.66
CA GLY A 55 9.54 4.93 1.01
C GLY A 55 9.33 3.94 -0.15
N GLY A 56 9.10 2.68 0.20
CA GLY A 56 9.10 1.55 -0.73
C GLY A 56 10.50 1.02 -1.01
N SER A 57 10.59 -0.11 -1.70
CA SER A 57 11.86 -0.81 -2.01
C SER A 57 12.87 0.06 -2.78
N ARG A 58 12.40 0.90 -3.70
CA ARG A 58 13.19 1.98 -4.29
C ARG A 58 12.93 3.23 -3.46
N THR A 59 13.67 3.38 -2.37
CA THR A 59 13.45 4.42 -1.36
C THR A 59 13.30 5.80 -2.00
N VAL A 60 12.08 6.34 -2.00
CA VAL A 60 11.79 7.74 -2.31
C VAL A 60 11.89 8.53 -1.01
N THR A 61 12.75 9.54 -0.95
CA THR A 61 12.92 10.41 0.21
C THR A 61 12.10 11.68 0.08
N PHE A 62 12.11 12.54 1.11
CA PHE A 62 11.48 13.86 1.03
C PHE A 62 12.14 14.76 -0.04
N ASP A 63 13.45 14.64 -0.23
CA ASP A 63 14.20 15.45 -1.18
C ASP A 63 13.91 15.03 -2.64
N ASP A 64 13.53 13.77 -2.85
CA ASP A 64 13.15 13.24 -4.16
C ASP A 64 11.78 13.75 -4.62
N LEU A 65 10.93 14.24 -3.71
CA LEU A 65 9.55 14.61 -4.03
C LEU A 65 9.48 15.63 -5.16
N SER A 66 10.32 16.68 -5.13
CA SER A 66 10.31 17.72 -6.17
C SER A 66 10.81 17.25 -7.55
N SER A 67 11.39 16.05 -7.67
CA SER A 67 11.95 15.57 -8.93
C SER A 67 10.86 15.23 -9.96
N ARG A 68 9.79 14.55 -9.53
CA ARG A 68 8.74 14.02 -10.42
C ARG A 68 7.37 14.00 -9.73
N TYR A 69 7.02 15.09 -9.04
CA TYR A 69 5.68 15.30 -8.48
C TYR A 69 4.74 15.87 -9.56
N HIS A 70 3.97 15.00 -10.22
CA HIS A 70 3.19 15.40 -11.41
C HIS A 70 1.69 15.53 -11.16
N THR A 71 1.24 15.36 -9.91
CA THR A 71 -0.17 15.48 -9.54
C THR A 71 -0.44 16.83 -8.86
N HIS A 72 -1.58 17.43 -9.18
CA HIS A 72 -2.12 18.58 -8.43
C HIS A 72 -3.04 18.14 -7.28
N CYS A 73 -3.43 16.86 -7.25
CA CYS A 73 -4.30 16.29 -6.25
C CYS A 73 -3.48 15.59 -5.16
N ASP A 74 -3.81 14.34 -4.87
CA ASP A 74 -3.13 13.56 -3.85
C ASP A 74 -1.99 12.70 -4.44
N PRO A 75 -0.98 12.37 -3.62
CA PRO A 75 0.19 11.61 -4.06
C PRO A 75 -0.16 10.14 -4.36
N ARG A 76 0.23 9.65 -5.54
CA ARG A 76 -0.04 8.30 -6.04
C ARG A 76 1.13 7.36 -5.77
N LEU A 77 0.85 6.06 -5.71
CA LEU A 77 1.89 5.03 -5.77
C LEU A 77 2.47 4.99 -7.18
N ASN A 78 3.81 4.93 -7.28
CA ASN A 78 4.47 4.65 -8.55
C ASN A 78 4.38 3.15 -8.90
N ALA A 79 4.86 2.76 -10.09
CA ALA A 79 4.78 1.39 -10.57
C ALA A 79 5.45 0.37 -9.62
N SER A 80 6.64 0.69 -9.10
CA SER A 80 7.38 -0.22 -8.20
C SER A 80 6.67 -0.40 -6.86
N GLN A 81 6.21 0.70 -6.25
CA GLN A 81 5.45 0.65 -5.00
C GLN A 81 4.12 -0.09 -5.17
N SER A 82 3.45 0.10 -6.30
CA SER A 82 2.20 -0.59 -6.64
C SER A 82 2.42 -2.10 -6.75
N LEU A 83 3.49 -2.53 -7.42
CA LEU A 83 3.83 -3.94 -7.57
C LEU A 83 4.23 -4.58 -6.24
N GLU A 84 5.00 -3.86 -5.42
CA GLU A 84 5.37 -4.31 -4.07
C GLU A 84 4.13 -4.58 -3.21
N LEU A 85 3.17 -3.65 -3.20
CA LEU A 85 1.92 -3.82 -2.47
C LEU A 85 1.07 -4.97 -3.03
N ALA A 86 1.06 -5.16 -4.35
CA ALA A 86 0.37 -6.27 -5.00
C ALA A 86 0.92 -7.64 -4.54
N PHE A 87 2.24 -7.80 -4.43
CA PHE A 87 2.84 -9.04 -3.91
C PHE A 87 2.46 -9.32 -2.45
N ILE A 88 2.42 -8.28 -1.61
CA ILE A 88 1.99 -8.40 -0.21
C ILE A 88 0.53 -8.88 -0.13
N ILE A 89 -0.36 -8.28 -0.93
CA ILE A 89 -1.78 -8.69 -0.99
C ILE A 89 -1.91 -10.13 -1.50
N ALA A 90 -1.18 -10.49 -2.56
CA ALA A 90 -1.19 -11.84 -3.12
C ALA A 90 -0.74 -12.88 -2.09
N GLU A 91 0.27 -12.58 -1.28
CA GLU A 91 0.72 -13.45 -0.20
C GLU A 91 -0.38 -13.67 0.85
N ARG A 92 -1.05 -12.61 1.30
CA ARG A 92 -2.16 -12.69 2.26
C ARG A 92 -3.32 -13.53 1.70
N LEU A 93 -3.72 -13.30 0.45
CA LEU A 93 -4.78 -14.05 -0.21
C LEU A 93 -4.41 -15.54 -0.36
N ARG A 94 -3.16 -15.84 -0.74
CA ARG A 94 -2.66 -17.21 -0.87
C ARG A 94 -2.67 -17.93 0.47
N LYS A 95 -2.18 -17.30 1.54
CA LYS A 95 -2.15 -17.87 2.90
C LYS A 95 -3.57 -18.26 3.33
N ARG A 96 -4.54 -17.35 3.19
CA ARG A 96 -5.94 -17.60 3.54
C ARG A 96 -6.55 -18.76 2.75
N ARG A 97 -6.28 -18.83 1.44
CA ARG A 97 -6.77 -19.94 0.59
C ARG A 97 -6.22 -21.29 1.03
N ILE A 98 -4.92 -21.37 1.35
CA ILE A 98 -4.29 -22.62 1.84
C ILE A 98 -4.86 -23.01 3.21
N SER A 99 -5.01 -22.06 4.14
CA SER A 99 -5.62 -22.32 5.45
C SER A 99 -7.07 -22.80 5.34
N SER A 100 -7.86 -22.26 4.41
CA SER A 100 -9.24 -22.70 4.19
C SER A 100 -9.38 -24.10 3.57
N GLN A 101 -8.30 -24.66 3.01
CA GLN A 101 -8.27 -25.97 2.37
C GLN A 101 -7.78 -27.10 3.30
N GLN A 102 -7.33 -26.79 4.52
CA GLN A 102 -7.02 -27.82 5.50
C GLN A 102 -8.32 -28.41 6.05
N PRO A 103 -8.55 -29.74 5.92
CA PRO A 103 -9.70 -30.36 6.56
C PRO A 103 -9.56 -30.18 8.07
N LEU A 104 -10.68 -29.88 8.74
CA LEU A 104 -10.77 -29.96 10.20
C LEU A 104 -10.30 -31.36 10.62
N ALA A 105 -9.13 -31.44 11.26
CA ALA A 105 -8.74 -32.65 11.95
C ALA A 105 -9.73 -32.86 13.09
N LEU A 106 -10.63 -33.84 12.92
CA LEU A 106 -11.51 -34.38 13.95
C LEU A 106 -10.72 -35.31 14.88
#